data_AF-A0A834W284-F1
#
_entry.id   AF-A0A834W284-F1
#
_cell.length_a   1.000
_cell.length_b   1.000
_cell.length_c   1.000
_cell.angle_alpha   90.00
_cell.angle_beta   90.00
_cell.angle_gamma   90.00
#
_symmetry.space_group_name_H-M   'P 1'
#
loop_
_entity.id
_entity.type
_entity.pdbx_description
1 polymer ?
#
loop_
_entity_poly.entity_id
_entity_poly.type
_entity_poly.pdbx_seq_one_letter_code
_entity_poly.pdbx_strand_id
1 'polypeptide(L)'
;MGKTTWVCTVVTQISLCFALYVALNLGQPQNFIKRSGSTPLDLFFISVNGGFRPLQQQFDLLKQMEKMAKTYKVGFIVSSSELGEDDPLMQNATQQFPSLRLPWYTTCSSRASEEQEVGCFKENITISNGKTLDIIGVDTELLHKDSALRGSVSGNNSGKNQLHWLIRTLETSTSNWRIVIGYQPLVACGENKEQMEKQRVFKYLQHIFMKFAVNVYLSGQDCSNHVHEGSVAYIGNPSLNQKEPYSVFLSGSSFFSRDLANGFLLHRVNSEQIVTYYITSAGEVVYKTVLQQRGREVM
;
A
#
# COMPACT_ATOMS: atom_id res chain seq x y z
N MET A 1 1.54 31.80 65.82
CA MET A 1 1.18 32.64 64.66
C MET A 1 1.82 32.05 63.42
N GLY A 2 1.04 31.38 62.58
CA GLY A 2 1.50 30.72 61.36
C GLY A 2 1.42 31.64 60.15
N LYS A 3 2.46 31.64 59.30
CA LYS A 3 2.45 32.18 57.94
C LYS A 3 3.58 31.55 57.11
N THR A 4 3.33 30.42 56.46
CA THR A 4 4.17 29.90 55.34
C THR A 4 3.44 28.84 54.49
N THR A 5 2.11 28.86 54.41
CA THR A 5 1.35 27.86 53.65
C THR A 5 0.96 28.30 52.23
N TRP A 6 0.78 29.60 51.99
CA TRP A 6 0.29 30.08 50.68
C TRP A 6 1.35 30.01 49.56
N VAL A 7 2.63 30.25 49.89
CA VAL A 7 3.72 30.21 48.90
C VAL A 7 3.86 28.83 48.27
N CYS A 8 3.72 27.77 49.07
CA CYS A 8 3.78 26.40 48.57
C CYS A 8 2.62 26.10 47.60
N THR A 9 1.42 26.59 47.91
CA THR A 9 0.23 26.44 47.05
C THR A 9 0.37 27.19 45.72
N VAL A 10 0.98 28.37 45.73
CA VAL A 10 1.22 29.15 44.51
C VAL A 10 2.26 28.47 43.62
N VAL A 11 3.34 27.95 44.20
CA VAL A 11 4.39 27.24 43.44
C VAL A 11 3.86 25.95 42.81
N THR A 12 3.01 25.21 43.52
CA THR A 12 2.38 24.00 42.97
C THR A 12 1.39 24.34 41.86
N GLN A 13 0.58 25.40 42.00
CA GLN A 13 -0.32 25.84 40.92
C GLN A 13 0.44 26.28 39.67
N ILE A 14 1.53 27.03 39.80
CA ILE A 14 2.34 27.47 38.66
C ILE A 14 2.97 26.26 37.96
N SER A 15 3.51 25.30 38.72
CA SER A 15 4.09 24.07 38.17
C SER A 15 3.05 23.23 37.41
N LEU A 16 1.83 23.12 37.94
CA LEU A 16 0.72 22.42 37.29
C LEU A 16 0.27 23.12 36.00
N CYS A 17 0.16 24.46 36.01
CA CYS A 17 -0.14 25.23 34.81
C CYS A 17 0.94 25.07 33.74
N PHE A 18 2.22 25.04 34.14
CA PHE A 18 3.33 24.84 33.20
C PHE A 18 3.32 23.43 32.61
N ALA A 19 3.09 22.40 33.43
CA ALA A 19 2.95 21.02 32.96
C ALA A 19 1.76 20.85 32.00
N LEU A 20 0.61 21.47 32.30
CA LEU A 20 -0.57 21.46 31.43
C LEU A 20 -0.30 22.19 30.11
N TYR A 21 0.38 23.33 30.15
CA TYR A 21 0.79 24.07 28.95
C TYR A 21 1.73 23.23 28.06
N VAL A 22 2.71 22.55 28.66
CA VAL A 22 3.62 21.66 27.92
C VAL A 22 2.85 20.48 27.31
N ALA A 23 1.93 19.85 28.06
CA ALA A 23 1.10 18.75 27.56
C ALA A 23 0.19 19.17 26.40
N LEU A 24 -0.42 20.37 26.48
CA LEU A 24 -1.28 20.90 25.43
C LEU A 24 -0.49 21.29 24.16
N ASN A 25 0.76 21.75 24.30
CA ASN A 25 1.61 22.10 23.16
C ASN A 25 2.33 20.88 22.54
N LEU A 26 2.55 19.80 23.30
CA LEU A 26 3.05 18.53 22.77
C LEU A 26 2.01 17.79 21.91
N GLY A 27 0.73 18.11 22.09
CA GLY A 27 -0.38 17.52 21.33
C GLY A 27 -0.73 18.23 20.01
N GLN A 28 -0.04 19.31 19.64
CA GLN A 28 -0.28 19.95 18.35
C GLN A 28 0.37 19.14 17.20
N PRO A 29 -0.35 18.88 16.09
CA PRO A 29 0.25 18.22 14.94
C PRO A 29 1.38 19.10 14.43
N GLN A 30 2.60 18.57 14.46
CA GLN A 30 3.76 19.24 13.90
C GLN A 30 3.50 19.57 12.44
N ASN A 31 3.20 20.83 12.15
CA ASN A 31 3.27 21.37 10.81
C ASN A 31 4.69 21.11 10.30
N PHE A 32 4.79 20.44 9.16
CA PHE A 32 6.03 19.96 8.55
C PHE A 32 7.03 21.12 8.32
N ILE A 33 7.90 21.36 9.30
CA ILE A 33 9.06 22.22 9.12
C ILE A 33 10.07 21.44 8.25
N LYS A 34 10.23 21.90 7.01
CA LYS A 34 11.32 21.52 6.10
C LYS A 34 12.67 21.73 6.82
N ARG A 35 13.26 20.67 7.36
CA ARG A 35 14.69 20.64 7.69
C ARG A 35 15.46 20.31 6.43
N SER A 36 16.16 21.31 5.91
CA SER A 36 17.15 21.15 4.84
C SER A 36 18.36 20.37 5.37
N GLY A 37 18.73 19.28 4.69
CA GLY A 37 20.07 18.68 4.82
C GLY A 37 20.20 17.29 5.46
N SER A 38 19.13 16.54 5.71
CA SER A 38 19.23 15.11 6.05
C SER A 38 18.79 14.25 4.87
N THR A 39 19.37 13.05 4.74
CA THR A 39 18.73 11.94 4.01
C THR A 39 17.24 11.92 4.34
N PRO A 40 16.35 11.69 3.36
CA PRO A 40 14.92 11.61 3.65
C PRO A 40 14.70 10.55 4.72
N LEU A 41 14.18 10.95 5.88
CA LEU A 41 13.75 10.03 6.94
C LEU A 41 12.62 9.11 6.45
N ASP A 42 11.96 9.51 5.37
CA ASP A 42 10.82 8.81 4.80
C ASP A 42 11.06 8.51 3.32
N LEU A 43 10.81 7.26 2.93
CA LEU A 43 10.70 6.82 1.55
C LEU A 43 9.29 7.11 1.04
N PHE A 44 9.19 7.79 -0.11
CA PHE A 44 7.91 8.03 -0.76
C PHE A 44 7.80 7.25 -2.07
N PHE A 45 6.68 6.57 -2.27
CA PHE A 45 6.35 5.92 -3.55
C PHE A 45 4.88 6.07 -3.90
N ILE A 46 4.56 6.01 -5.20
CA ILE A 46 3.18 6.05 -5.69
C ILE A 46 2.77 4.64 -6.08
N SER A 47 1.53 4.23 -5.77
CA SER A 47 0.89 3.11 -6.46
C SER A 47 -0.35 3.55 -7.21
N VAL A 48 -0.50 3.05 -8.43
CA VAL A 48 -1.56 3.44 -9.36
C VAL A 48 -2.14 2.23 -10.06
N ASN A 49 -3.45 2.20 -10.23
CA ASN A 49 -4.09 1.22 -11.09
C ASN A 49 -3.79 1.58 -12.54
N GLY A 50 -3.28 0.66 -13.34
CA GLY A 50 -3.02 0.89 -14.76
C GLY A 50 -4.31 0.96 -15.58
N GLY A 51 -4.19 0.64 -16.86
CA GLY A 51 -5.31 0.50 -17.77
C GLY A 51 -5.74 1.79 -18.48
N PHE A 52 -6.72 1.62 -19.37
CA PHE A 52 -7.20 2.66 -20.25
C PHE A 52 -8.07 3.69 -19.52
N ARG A 53 -7.91 4.96 -19.90
CA ARG A 53 -8.69 6.10 -19.39
C ARG A 53 -9.00 7.06 -20.53
N PRO A 54 -10.13 7.80 -20.48
CA PRO A 54 -10.33 8.96 -21.35
C PRO A 54 -9.14 9.91 -21.25
N LEU A 55 -8.70 10.45 -22.39
CA LEU A 55 -7.47 11.25 -22.50
C LEU A 55 -7.37 12.36 -21.46
N GLN A 56 -8.45 13.14 -21.26
CA GLN A 56 -8.49 14.22 -20.28
C GLN A 56 -8.29 13.71 -18.85
N GLN A 57 -8.98 12.63 -18.47
CA GLN A 57 -8.88 12.04 -17.14
C GLN A 57 -7.49 11.44 -16.89
N GLN A 58 -6.88 10.85 -17.93
CA GLN A 58 -5.51 10.34 -17.87
C GLN A 58 -4.51 11.49 -17.65
N PHE A 59 -4.64 12.57 -18.43
CA PHE A 59 -3.78 13.74 -18.32
C PHE A 59 -3.86 14.39 -16.93
N ASP A 60 -5.08 14.60 -16.41
CA ASP A 60 -5.28 15.20 -15.09
C ASP A 60 -4.68 14.34 -13.97
N LEU A 61 -4.84 13.01 -14.05
CA LEU A 61 -4.22 12.05 -13.13
C LEU A 61 -2.68 12.14 -13.18
N LEU A 62 -2.09 12.05 -14.37
CA LEU A 62 -0.63 12.07 -14.55
C LEU A 62 -0.02 13.41 -14.12
N LYS A 63 -0.69 14.52 -14.43
CA LYS A 63 -0.28 15.86 -13.98
C LYS A 63 -0.25 15.95 -12.45
N GLN A 64 -1.26 15.38 -11.79
CA GLN A 64 -1.32 15.34 -10.34
C GLN A 64 -0.28 14.39 -9.73
N MET A 65 -0.03 13.23 -10.34
CA MET A 65 1.08 12.34 -9.96
C MET A 65 2.43 13.05 -10.10
N GLU A 66 2.65 13.78 -11.19
CA GLU A 66 3.90 14.52 -11.43
C GLU A 66 4.13 15.59 -10.34
N LYS A 67 3.06 16.32 -9.96
CA LYS A 67 3.10 17.29 -8.85
C LYS A 67 3.51 16.61 -7.53
N MET A 68 2.93 15.46 -7.22
CA MET A 68 3.26 14.71 -5.99
C MET A 68 4.68 14.14 -6.03
N ALA A 69 5.10 13.61 -7.18
CA ALA A 69 6.45 13.09 -7.37
C ALA A 69 7.52 14.17 -7.12
N LYS A 70 7.32 15.38 -7.67
CA LYS A 70 8.19 16.54 -7.43
C LYS A 70 8.19 16.98 -5.97
N THR A 71 7.00 17.07 -5.36
CA THR A 71 6.83 17.62 -4.00
C THR A 71 7.45 16.72 -2.94
N TYR A 72 7.20 15.42 -3.03
CA TYR A 72 7.63 14.43 -2.03
C TYR A 72 8.91 13.69 -2.40
N LYS A 73 9.51 14.00 -3.56
CA LYS A 73 10.69 13.30 -4.09
C LYS A 73 10.44 11.79 -4.13
N VAL A 74 9.36 11.41 -4.80
CA VAL A 74 8.98 10.01 -4.98
C VAL A 74 10.12 9.23 -5.63
N GLY A 75 10.45 8.07 -5.07
CA GLY A 75 11.57 7.25 -5.52
C GLY A 75 11.23 6.33 -6.70
N PHE A 76 10.01 5.80 -6.74
CA PHE A 76 9.53 4.86 -7.75
C PHE A 76 8.00 4.82 -7.79
N ILE A 77 7.47 4.18 -8.83
CA ILE A 77 6.03 4.01 -9.04
C ILE A 77 5.74 2.52 -9.17
N VAL A 78 4.69 2.07 -8.49
CA VAL A 78 4.18 0.70 -8.59
C VAL A 78 2.88 0.72 -9.38
N SER A 79 2.82 -0.08 -10.43
CA SER A 79 1.62 -0.29 -11.23
C SER A 79 1.04 -1.66 -10.93
N SER A 80 -0.20 -1.68 -10.47
CA SER A 80 -0.98 -2.90 -10.28
C SER A 80 -1.79 -3.20 -11.54
N SER A 81 -1.19 -3.13 -12.72
CA SER A 81 -1.87 -3.32 -14.01
C SER A 81 -1.79 -4.76 -14.50
N GLU A 82 -2.85 -5.26 -15.13
CA GLU A 82 -2.81 -6.53 -15.88
C GLU A 82 -2.04 -6.42 -17.20
N LEU A 83 -1.72 -5.20 -17.65
CA LEU A 83 -1.09 -4.94 -18.94
C LEU A 83 0.44 -4.94 -18.88
N GLY A 84 1.03 -4.95 -17.67
CA GLY A 84 2.49 -4.96 -17.54
C GLY A 84 3.15 -3.73 -18.18
N GLU A 85 4.22 -3.97 -18.92
CA GLU A 85 4.99 -2.91 -19.60
C GLU A 85 4.24 -2.28 -20.79
N ASP A 86 3.22 -2.97 -21.31
CA ASP A 86 2.35 -2.49 -22.39
C ASP A 86 1.25 -1.55 -21.87
N ASP A 87 1.30 -1.19 -20.58
CA ASP A 87 0.30 -0.33 -19.98
C ASP A 87 0.34 1.10 -20.55
N PRO A 88 -0.78 1.59 -21.14
CA PRO A 88 -0.81 2.90 -21.77
C PRO A 88 -0.67 4.05 -20.78
N LEU A 89 -1.02 3.87 -19.50
CA LEU A 89 -0.78 4.87 -18.45
C LEU A 89 0.71 5.02 -18.19
N MET A 90 1.44 3.92 -18.05
CA MET A 90 2.89 3.93 -17.83
C MET A 90 3.63 4.55 -19.02
N GLN A 91 3.28 4.15 -20.25
CA GLN A 91 3.91 4.68 -21.47
C GLN A 91 3.68 6.18 -21.60
N ASN A 92 2.43 6.65 -21.41
CA ASN A 92 2.12 8.08 -21.48
C ASN A 92 2.80 8.87 -20.34
N ALA A 93 2.88 8.30 -19.14
CA ALA A 93 3.55 8.94 -18.01
C ALA A 93 5.03 9.20 -18.29
N THR A 94 5.76 8.17 -18.73
CA THR A 94 7.21 8.24 -18.96
C THR A 94 7.58 9.09 -20.18
N GLN A 95 6.74 9.07 -21.22
CA GLN A 95 6.94 9.88 -22.42
C GLN A 95 6.68 11.38 -22.17
N GLN A 96 5.55 11.70 -21.53
CA GLN A 96 5.03 13.08 -21.47
C GLN A 96 5.44 13.85 -20.20
N PHE A 97 5.72 13.17 -19.09
CA PHE A 97 5.96 13.81 -17.78
C PHE A 97 7.38 13.52 -17.28
N PRO A 98 8.32 14.47 -17.40
CA PRO A 98 9.72 14.24 -17.03
C PRO A 98 9.94 13.75 -15.60
N SER A 99 9.15 14.22 -14.62
CA SER A 99 9.28 13.77 -13.23
C SER A 99 8.61 12.44 -12.92
N LEU A 100 7.97 11.81 -13.91
CA LEU A 100 7.47 10.43 -13.83
C LEU A 100 8.40 9.43 -14.54
N ARG A 101 9.57 9.86 -15.04
CA ARG A 101 10.66 9.00 -15.52
C ARG A 101 11.44 8.38 -14.37
N LEU A 102 10.71 7.85 -13.39
CA LEU A 102 11.20 7.09 -12.26
C LEU A 102 11.17 5.59 -12.61
N PRO A 103 11.79 4.71 -11.82
CA PRO A 103 11.55 3.27 -11.94
C PRO A 103 10.06 2.96 -11.80
N TRP A 104 9.53 2.20 -12.76
CA TRP A 104 8.17 1.64 -12.72
C TRP A 104 8.26 0.14 -12.47
N TYR A 105 7.59 -0.32 -11.41
CA TYR A 105 7.45 -1.74 -11.12
C TYR A 105 6.03 -2.17 -11.43
N THR A 106 5.86 -3.01 -12.43
CA THR A 106 4.54 -3.44 -12.90
C THR A 106 4.31 -4.91 -12.65
N THR A 107 3.09 -5.26 -12.26
CA THR A 107 2.66 -6.66 -12.29
C THR A 107 2.67 -7.18 -13.73
N CYS A 108 3.08 -8.43 -13.93
CA CYS A 108 3.12 -9.03 -15.26
C CYS A 108 1.72 -9.53 -15.67
N SER A 109 1.48 -9.53 -16.98
CA SER A 109 0.34 -10.21 -17.59
C SER A 109 0.69 -11.67 -17.86
N SER A 110 -0.29 -12.58 -17.74
CA SER A 110 -0.17 -13.96 -18.23
C SER A 110 0.11 -14.06 -19.75
N ARG A 111 0.09 -12.93 -20.47
CA ARG A 111 0.41 -12.79 -21.90
C ARG A 111 1.87 -12.43 -22.21
N ALA A 112 2.66 -11.99 -21.22
CA ALA A 112 4.04 -11.59 -21.43
C ALA A 112 4.97 -12.82 -21.46
N SER A 113 5.18 -13.33 -22.68
CA SER A 113 6.27 -14.19 -23.16
C SER A 113 6.76 -15.36 -22.29
N GLU A 114 6.81 -16.54 -22.93
CA GLU A 114 7.19 -17.87 -22.42
C GLU A 114 8.57 -17.95 -21.70
N GLU A 115 9.38 -16.89 -21.70
CA GLU A 115 10.76 -16.90 -21.19
C GLU A 115 10.97 -16.24 -19.81
N GLN A 116 10.04 -15.46 -19.25
CA GLN A 116 10.32 -14.68 -18.02
C GLN A 116 10.33 -15.51 -16.71
N GLU A 117 11.11 -15.04 -15.74
CA GLU A 117 11.32 -15.60 -14.39
C GLU A 117 10.02 -16.04 -13.68
N VAL A 118 10.13 -16.98 -12.74
CA VAL A 118 8.98 -17.39 -11.92
C VAL A 118 8.59 -16.20 -11.02
N GLY A 119 7.46 -15.53 -11.27
CA GLY A 119 7.05 -14.31 -10.55
C GLY A 119 7.24 -13.02 -11.35
N CYS A 120 6.56 -11.92 -10.98
CA CYS A 120 6.64 -10.68 -11.76
C CYS A 120 7.92 -9.90 -11.48
N PHE A 121 8.17 -9.58 -10.21
CA PHE A 121 9.38 -8.91 -9.76
C PHE A 121 9.56 -9.03 -8.25
N LYS A 122 10.79 -8.84 -7.78
CA LYS A 122 11.11 -8.64 -6.36
C LYS A 122 12.17 -7.55 -6.24
N GLU A 123 11.85 -6.51 -5.48
CA GLU A 123 12.74 -5.37 -5.25
C GLU A 123 12.99 -5.18 -3.77
N ASN A 124 14.27 -5.07 -3.40
CA ASN A 124 14.69 -4.77 -2.04
C ASN A 124 15.16 -3.32 -1.96
N ILE A 125 14.40 -2.50 -1.25
CA ILE A 125 14.62 -1.06 -1.17
C ILE A 125 15.11 -0.69 0.22
N THR A 126 16.23 0.02 0.29
CA THR A 126 16.75 0.52 1.56
C THR A 126 15.95 1.75 2.01
N ILE A 127 15.49 1.72 3.26
CA ILE A 127 14.82 2.81 3.95
C ILE A 127 15.84 3.46 4.92
N SER A 128 15.49 4.63 5.46
CA SER A 128 16.23 5.27 6.55
C SER A 128 16.56 4.30 7.68
N ASN A 129 17.68 4.54 8.37
CA ASN A 129 18.15 3.77 9.53
C ASN A 129 18.52 2.31 9.20
N GLY A 130 18.94 2.03 7.96
CA GLY A 130 19.40 0.70 7.53
C GLY A 130 18.30 -0.37 7.48
N LYS A 131 17.03 0.03 7.61
CA LYS A 131 15.89 -0.87 7.43
C LYS A 131 15.61 -1.09 5.95
N THR A 132 14.96 -2.19 5.61
CA THR A 132 14.65 -2.54 4.21
C THR A 132 13.17 -2.84 4.00
N LEU A 133 12.73 -2.60 2.76
CA LEU A 133 11.39 -2.86 2.25
C LEU A 133 11.50 -3.81 1.07
N ASP A 134 10.83 -4.96 1.15
CA ASP A 134 10.60 -5.81 -0.02
C ASP A 134 9.29 -5.42 -0.70
N ILE A 135 9.36 -5.24 -2.01
CA ILE A 135 8.22 -5.06 -2.90
C ILE A 135 8.19 -6.23 -3.86
N ILE A 136 7.09 -6.99 -3.83
CA ILE A 136 6.97 -8.26 -4.54
C ILE A 136 5.75 -8.17 -5.46
N GLY A 137 5.97 -8.23 -6.77
CA GLY A 137 4.91 -8.32 -7.77
C GLY A 137 4.50 -9.76 -8.05
N VAL A 138 3.19 -10.01 -8.09
CA VAL A 138 2.61 -11.32 -8.42
C VAL A 138 1.54 -11.21 -9.50
N ASP A 139 1.43 -12.24 -10.32
CA ASP A 139 0.31 -12.47 -11.22
C ASP A 139 -0.73 -13.28 -10.44
N THR A 140 -1.79 -12.60 -10.03
CA THR A 140 -2.89 -13.18 -9.26
C THR A 140 -3.66 -14.24 -10.02
N GLU A 141 -3.71 -14.18 -11.36
CA GLU A 141 -4.38 -15.21 -12.16
C GLU A 141 -3.57 -16.51 -12.21
N LEU A 142 -2.24 -16.39 -12.34
CA LEU A 142 -1.35 -17.55 -12.28
C LEU A 142 -1.36 -18.19 -10.88
N LEU A 143 -1.32 -17.38 -9.82
CA LEU A 143 -1.47 -17.89 -8.45
C LEU A 143 -2.79 -18.63 -8.24
N HIS A 144 -3.87 -18.15 -8.87
CA HIS A 144 -5.17 -18.83 -8.83
C HIS A 144 -5.10 -20.21 -9.49
N LYS A 145 -4.53 -20.29 -10.69
CA LYS A 145 -4.36 -21.56 -11.43
C LYS A 145 -3.46 -22.54 -10.66
N ASP A 146 -2.31 -22.08 -10.17
CA ASP A 146 -1.35 -22.90 -9.41
C ASP A 146 -1.98 -23.47 -8.13
N SER A 147 -2.77 -22.66 -7.41
CA SER A 147 -3.44 -23.09 -6.19
C SER A 147 -4.59 -24.06 -6.45
N ALA A 148 -5.33 -23.91 -7.55
CA ALA A 148 -6.42 -24.81 -7.92
C ALA A 148 -5.88 -26.19 -8.36
N LEU A 149 -4.76 -26.22 -9.07
CA LEU A 149 -4.12 -27.45 -9.54
C LEU A 149 -3.56 -28.32 -8.41
N ARG A 150 -3.27 -27.75 -7.23
CA ARG A 150 -2.81 -28.54 -6.07
C ARG A 150 -3.88 -29.52 -5.53
N GLY A 151 -5.14 -29.38 -5.95
CA GLY A 151 -6.22 -30.34 -5.68
C GLY A 151 -6.33 -31.49 -6.68
N SER A 152 -5.61 -31.45 -7.81
CA SER A 152 -5.62 -32.49 -8.84
C SER A 152 -4.21 -33.06 -8.98
N VAL A 153 -3.97 -34.22 -8.36
CA VAL A 153 -2.75 -35.01 -8.58
C VAL A 153 -2.85 -35.62 -9.97
N SER A 154 -2.42 -34.89 -11.00
CA SER A 154 -2.20 -35.48 -12.31
C SER A 154 -1.09 -34.75 -13.08
N GLY A 155 0.07 -35.40 -13.10
CA GLY A 155 0.93 -35.58 -14.27
C GLY A 155 1.34 -34.36 -15.11
N ASN A 156 2.66 -34.10 -15.08
CA ASN A 156 3.42 -33.38 -16.11
C ASN A 156 2.97 -31.95 -16.46
N ASN A 157 3.55 -30.97 -15.76
CA ASN A 157 4.11 -29.79 -16.41
C ASN A 157 5.29 -29.26 -15.57
N SER A 158 6.49 -29.54 -16.05
CA SER A 158 7.73 -28.88 -15.62
C SER A 158 7.71 -27.45 -16.15
N GLY A 159 7.42 -26.47 -15.30
CA GLY A 159 7.63 -25.05 -15.66
C GLY A 159 6.91 -24.06 -14.77
N LYS A 160 7.65 -23.50 -13.80
CA LYS A 160 7.39 -22.19 -13.15
C LYS A 160 6.13 -22.08 -12.25
N ASN A 161 6.10 -22.80 -11.12
CA ASN A 161 5.10 -22.60 -10.06
C ASN A 161 5.34 -21.27 -9.31
N GLN A 162 4.52 -20.26 -9.58
CA GLN A 162 4.65 -18.92 -8.99
C GLN A 162 4.36 -18.91 -7.50
N LEU A 163 3.41 -19.73 -7.06
CA LEU A 163 3.08 -19.87 -5.65
C LEU A 163 4.29 -20.38 -4.84
N HIS A 164 5.02 -21.36 -5.37
CA HIS A 164 6.23 -21.87 -4.73
C HIS A 164 7.35 -20.82 -4.69
N TRP A 165 7.54 -20.06 -5.78
CA TRP A 165 8.48 -18.93 -5.80
C TRP A 165 8.12 -17.86 -4.78
N LEU A 166 6.84 -17.51 -4.66
CA LEU A 166 6.36 -16.51 -3.71
C LEU A 166 6.63 -16.96 -2.27
N ILE A 167 6.30 -18.22 -1.94
CA ILE A 167 6.57 -18.79 -0.61
C ILE A 167 8.08 -18.73 -0.30
N ARG A 168 8.94 -19.18 -1.22
CA ARG A 168 10.39 -19.15 -1.03
C ARG A 168 10.92 -17.72 -0.89
N THR A 169 10.38 -16.79 -1.66
CA THR A 169 10.74 -15.37 -1.61
C THR A 169 10.39 -14.74 -0.27
N LEU A 170 9.21 -15.05 0.26
CA LEU A 170 8.75 -14.58 1.57
C LEU A 170 9.52 -15.23 2.72
N GLU A 171 9.83 -16.52 2.62
CA GLU A 171 10.61 -17.27 3.61
C GLU A 171 12.05 -16.76 3.75
N THR A 172 12.68 -16.43 2.61
CA THR A 172 14.07 -15.92 2.57
C THR A 172 14.18 -14.42 2.84
N SER A 173 13.06 -13.70 2.85
CA SER A 173 13.04 -12.26 3.09
C SER A 173 13.38 -11.94 4.55
N THR A 174 14.44 -11.16 4.77
CA THR A 174 14.79 -10.60 6.09
C THR A 174 14.23 -9.20 6.31
N SER A 175 13.59 -8.61 5.30
CA SER A 175 13.19 -7.20 5.27
C SER A 175 12.23 -6.77 6.37
N ASN A 176 12.38 -5.54 6.83
CA ASN A 176 11.55 -4.99 7.91
C ASN A 176 10.11 -4.79 7.49
N TRP A 177 9.91 -4.37 6.23
CA TRP A 177 8.62 -4.22 5.60
C TRP A 177 8.51 -5.15 4.39
N ARG A 178 7.33 -5.71 4.18
CA ARG A 178 6.99 -6.51 3.00
C ARG A 178 5.66 -6.07 2.42
N ILE A 179 5.70 -5.69 1.16
CA ILE A 179 4.53 -5.30 0.37
C ILE A 179 4.42 -6.26 -0.81
N VAL A 180 3.27 -6.92 -0.93
CA VAL A 180 2.95 -7.76 -2.09
C VAL A 180 1.93 -7.02 -2.95
N ILE A 181 2.15 -6.98 -4.27
CA ILE A 181 1.26 -6.30 -5.23
C ILE A 181 0.72 -7.31 -6.22
N GLY A 182 -0.59 -7.28 -6.42
CA GLY A 182 -1.28 -8.04 -7.46
C GLY A 182 -2.39 -7.22 -8.11
N TYR A 183 -3.04 -7.77 -9.12
CA TYR A 183 -4.18 -7.11 -9.73
C TYR A 183 -5.48 -7.40 -8.97
N GLN A 184 -5.81 -8.69 -8.81
CA GLN A 184 -7.08 -9.11 -8.21
C GLN A 184 -7.09 -8.91 -6.69
N PRO A 185 -8.21 -8.51 -6.09
CA PRO A 185 -8.33 -8.40 -4.65
C PRO A 185 -8.44 -9.80 -4.03
N LEU A 186 -7.78 -10.01 -2.88
CA LEU A 186 -7.84 -11.29 -2.14
C LEU A 186 -8.90 -11.30 -1.04
N VAL A 187 -9.70 -10.24 -0.94
CA VAL A 187 -10.85 -10.15 -0.03
C VAL A 187 -12.11 -10.31 -0.88
N ALA A 188 -13.18 -10.86 -0.32
CA ALA A 188 -14.44 -11.01 -1.06
C ALA A 188 -15.12 -9.66 -1.31
N CYS A 189 -15.61 -9.46 -2.54
CA CYS A 189 -16.17 -8.20 -3.04
C CYS A 189 -17.53 -8.50 -3.70
N GLY A 190 -18.62 -8.31 -2.96
CA GLY A 190 -19.97 -8.69 -3.40
C GLY A 190 -20.31 -10.18 -3.20
N GLU A 191 -21.52 -10.56 -3.64
CA GLU A 191 -22.19 -11.83 -3.31
C GLU A 191 -22.30 -12.83 -4.48
N ASN A 192 -21.32 -12.88 -5.40
CA ASN A 192 -21.42 -13.76 -6.58
C ASN A 192 -20.93 -15.20 -6.33
N LYS A 193 -21.60 -16.20 -6.92
CA LYS A 193 -21.29 -17.63 -6.73
C LYS A 193 -19.95 -18.08 -7.33
N GLU A 194 -19.50 -17.47 -8.42
CA GLU A 194 -18.16 -17.71 -9.02
C GLU A 194 -17.01 -17.30 -8.08
N GLN A 195 -17.35 -16.50 -7.07
CA GLN A 195 -16.44 -16.05 -6.02
C GLN A 195 -16.14 -17.15 -4.99
N MET A 196 -16.94 -18.21 -4.89
CA MET A 196 -16.75 -19.25 -3.85
C MET A 196 -15.49 -20.12 -4.06
N GLU A 197 -15.12 -20.45 -5.30
CA GLU A 197 -13.86 -21.18 -5.55
C GLU A 197 -12.65 -20.26 -5.42
N LYS A 198 -12.75 -19.05 -5.97
CA LYS A 198 -11.76 -17.98 -5.78
C LYS A 198 -11.53 -17.68 -4.29
N GLN A 199 -12.58 -17.72 -3.47
CA GLN A 199 -12.51 -17.54 -2.00
C GLN A 199 -11.63 -18.58 -1.31
N ARG A 200 -11.60 -19.85 -1.73
CA ARG A 200 -10.73 -20.85 -1.10
C ARG A 200 -9.25 -20.56 -1.37
N VAL A 201 -8.93 -20.22 -2.62
CA VAL A 201 -7.56 -19.85 -3.01
C VAL A 201 -7.14 -18.56 -2.32
N PHE A 202 -8.02 -17.56 -2.26
CA PHE A 202 -7.74 -16.31 -1.57
C PHE A 202 -7.49 -16.52 -0.09
N LYS A 203 -8.29 -17.34 0.60
CA LYS A 203 -8.05 -17.72 2.00
C LYS A 203 -6.68 -18.37 2.21
N TYR A 204 -6.25 -19.21 1.28
CA TYR A 204 -4.92 -19.83 1.35
C TYR A 204 -3.80 -18.79 1.18
N LEU A 205 -3.92 -17.87 0.23
CA LEU A 205 -2.96 -16.77 0.05
C LEU A 205 -2.94 -15.81 1.26
N GLN A 206 -4.11 -15.48 1.82
CA GLN A 206 -4.21 -14.71 3.06
C GLN A 206 -3.46 -15.41 4.21
N HIS A 207 -3.61 -16.73 4.34
CA HIS A 207 -2.87 -17.51 5.34
C HIS A 207 -1.35 -17.47 5.14
N ILE A 208 -0.88 -17.56 3.88
CA ILE A 208 0.55 -17.41 3.55
C ILE A 208 1.04 -16.01 3.96
N PHE A 209 0.31 -14.96 3.63
CA PHE A 209 0.69 -13.59 3.96
C PHE A 209 0.76 -13.34 5.46
N MET A 210 -0.18 -13.90 6.23
CA MET A 210 -0.12 -13.87 7.69
C MET A 210 1.09 -14.66 8.22
N LYS A 211 1.30 -15.89 7.73
CA LYS A 211 2.41 -16.76 8.16
C LYS A 211 3.77 -16.12 7.96
N PHE A 212 3.98 -15.44 6.84
CA PHE A 212 5.26 -14.79 6.51
C PHE A 212 5.30 -13.29 6.89
N ALA A 213 4.34 -12.83 7.70
CA ALA A 213 4.26 -11.45 8.19
C ALA A 213 4.39 -10.40 7.06
N VAL A 214 3.61 -10.57 6.01
CA VAL A 214 3.40 -9.53 4.98
C VAL A 214 2.67 -8.36 5.63
N ASN A 215 3.12 -7.13 5.39
CA ASN A 215 2.54 -5.97 6.03
C ASN A 215 1.37 -5.40 5.21
N VAL A 216 1.53 -5.32 3.89
CA VAL A 216 0.54 -4.75 2.99
C VAL A 216 0.39 -5.63 1.76
N TYR A 217 -0.86 -5.87 1.37
CA TYR A 217 -1.21 -6.35 0.04
C TYR A 217 -1.87 -5.20 -0.73
N LEU A 218 -1.29 -4.83 -1.87
CA LEU A 218 -1.83 -3.82 -2.77
C LEU A 218 -2.53 -4.51 -3.95
N SER A 219 -3.81 -4.22 -4.18
CA SER A 219 -4.54 -4.70 -5.35
C SER A 219 -4.86 -3.57 -6.34
N GLY A 220 -4.88 -3.90 -7.64
CA GLY A 220 -5.30 -2.98 -8.69
C GLY A 220 -6.80 -2.77 -8.75
N GLN A 221 -7.58 -3.76 -8.32
CA GLN A 221 -9.00 -3.62 -8.10
C GLN A 221 -9.29 -3.42 -6.62
N ASP A 222 -10.13 -2.43 -6.30
CA ASP A 222 -10.58 -2.18 -4.94
C ASP A 222 -11.79 -3.03 -4.58
N CYS A 223 -12.00 -3.20 -3.28
CA CYS A 223 -13.20 -3.82 -2.75
C CYS A 223 -13.72 -2.96 -1.61
N SER A 224 -15.02 -2.68 -1.65
CA SER A 224 -15.76 -1.78 -0.76
C SER A 224 -15.56 -2.05 0.74
N ASN A 225 -14.99 -3.20 1.11
CA ASN A 225 -14.69 -3.60 2.47
C ASN A 225 -13.17 -3.74 2.67
N HIS A 226 -12.52 -2.72 3.21
CA HIS A 226 -11.18 -2.88 3.78
C HIS A 226 -11.26 -3.78 5.02
N VAL A 227 -11.00 -5.08 4.84
CA VAL A 227 -10.92 -6.01 5.96
C VAL A 227 -9.48 -6.03 6.44
N HIS A 228 -9.24 -5.51 7.65
CA HIS A 228 -8.06 -5.89 8.42
C HIS A 228 -8.25 -7.33 8.87
N GLU A 229 -7.80 -8.29 8.05
CA GLU A 229 -7.81 -9.70 8.43
C GLU A 229 -6.48 -10.05 9.07
N GLY A 230 -6.45 -10.06 10.41
CA GLY A 230 -5.26 -10.38 11.19
C GLY A 230 -4.20 -9.26 11.19
N SER A 231 -3.00 -9.58 10.66
CA SER A 231 -1.81 -8.70 10.69
C SER A 231 -1.52 -8.00 9.36
N VAL A 232 -2.24 -8.33 8.28
CA VAL A 232 -2.00 -7.83 6.92
C VAL A 232 -3.00 -6.71 6.59
N ALA A 233 -2.51 -5.61 5.99
CA ALA A 233 -3.37 -4.56 5.46
C ALA A 233 -3.67 -4.81 3.98
N TYR A 234 -4.94 -5.01 3.62
CA TYR A 234 -5.39 -5.13 2.23
C TYR A 234 -5.86 -3.75 1.73
N ILE A 235 -5.13 -3.18 0.78
CA ILE A 235 -5.43 -1.85 0.21
C ILE A 235 -5.65 -2.00 -1.29
N GLY A 236 -6.86 -1.72 -1.73
CA GLY A 236 -7.19 -1.68 -3.14
C GLY A 236 -7.03 -0.28 -3.72
N ASN A 237 -6.60 -0.22 -4.98
CA ASN A 237 -6.63 1.01 -5.74
C ASN A 237 -8.01 1.15 -6.41
N PRO A 238 -8.82 2.16 -6.02
CA PRO A 238 -10.18 2.28 -6.52
C PRO A 238 -10.20 2.42 -8.04
N SER A 239 -10.92 1.48 -8.67
CA SER A 239 -11.06 1.41 -10.11
C SER A 239 -12.12 2.39 -10.61
N LEU A 240 -11.94 2.93 -11.81
CA LEU A 240 -12.92 3.83 -12.47
C LEU A 240 -14.31 3.22 -12.67
N ASN A 241 -14.44 1.90 -12.59
CA ASN A 241 -15.66 1.18 -12.97
C ASN A 241 -16.51 0.74 -11.76
N GLN A 242 -16.08 1.02 -10.52
CA GLN A 242 -16.85 0.63 -9.35
C GLN A 242 -17.84 1.73 -8.95
N LYS A 243 -19.11 1.49 -9.29
CA LYS A 243 -20.28 2.27 -8.86
C LYS A 243 -20.78 1.88 -7.46
N GLU A 244 -20.02 1.07 -6.73
CA GLU A 244 -20.44 0.56 -5.43
C GLU A 244 -19.96 1.46 -4.29
N PRO A 245 -20.83 1.75 -3.30
CA PRO A 245 -20.48 2.59 -2.17
C PRO A 245 -19.34 1.96 -1.35
N TYR A 246 -18.31 2.75 -1.07
CA TYR A 246 -17.21 2.36 -0.20
C TYR A 246 -17.63 2.37 1.28
N SER A 247 -17.02 1.49 2.08
CA SER A 247 -17.02 1.56 3.54
C SER A 247 -15.59 1.49 4.07
N VAL A 248 -15.07 2.63 4.52
CA VAL A 248 -13.78 2.70 5.20
C VAL A 248 -14.01 2.39 6.69
N PHE A 249 -13.56 1.22 7.14
CA PHE A 249 -13.50 0.91 8.57
C PHE A 249 -12.17 1.40 9.16
N LEU A 250 -12.21 2.62 9.72
CA LEU A 250 -11.22 3.09 10.68
C LEU A 250 -11.87 3.03 12.06
N SER A 251 -11.19 2.38 13.03
CA SER A 251 -11.53 2.30 14.46
C SER A 251 -12.76 3.13 14.88
N GLY A 252 -13.95 2.55 14.76
CA GLY A 252 -15.17 3.02 15.44
C GLY A 252 -16.02 4.10 14.76
N SER A 253 -15.72 4.62 13.58
CA SER A 253 -16.65 5.54 12.89
C SER A 253 -16.64 5.36 11.37
N SER A 254 -17.77 4.92 10.81
CA SER A 254 -18.03 4.89 9.37
C SER A 254 -18.41 6.28 8.86
N PHE A 255 -17.82 6.69 7.73
CA PHE A 255 -18.26 7.87 6.97
C PHE A 255 -18.79 7.42 5.60
N PHE A 256 -19.93 7.99 5.20
CA PHE A 256 -20.71 7.67 4.00
C PHE A 256 -20.05 8.11 2.67
N SER A 257 -20.59 7.51 1.61
CA SER A 257 -20.14 7.38 0.21
C SER A 257 -19.94 8.65 -0.64
N ARG A 258 -19.04 8.53 -1.62
CA ARG A 258 -18.95 9.30 -2.88
C ARG A 258 -18.42 8.36 -3.97
N ASP A 259 -18.83 8.55 -5.22
CA ASP A 259 -18.11 7.93 -6.34
C ASP A 259 -16.62 8.32 -6.23
N LEU A 260 -15.72 7.34 -6.09
CA LEU A 260 -14.30 7.63 -5.95
C LEU A 260 -13.79 8.18 -7.28
N ALA A 261 -13.55 9.49 -7.30
CA ALA A 261 -12.95 10.17 -8.44
C ALA A 261 -11.57 9.58 -8.73
N ASN A 262 -11.27 9.33 -10.02
CA ASN A 262 -10.00 8.79 -10.51
C ASN A 262 -8.80 9.36 -9.73
N GLY A 263 -7.91 8.49 -9.25
CA GLY A 263 -6.86 8.87 -8.31
C GLY A 263 -5.75 7.83 -8.22
N PHE A 264 -4.86 8.02 -7.25
CA PHE A 264 -3.73 7.14 -6.96
C PHE A 264 -3.41 7.15 -5.46
N LEU A 265 -2.57 6.20 -5.03
CA LEU A 265 -2.11 6.10 -3.66
C LEU A 265 -0.70 6.68 -3.54
N LEU A 266 -0.49 7.54 -2.55
CA LEU A 266 0.83 7.99 -2.12
C LEU A 266 1.19 7.30 -0.83
N HIS A 267 2.33 6.63 -0.80
CA HIS A 267 2.84 5.92 0.36
C HIS A 267 4.05 6.63 0.94
N ARG A 268 4.07 6.74 2.27
CA ARG A 268 5.20 7.19 3.07
C ARG A 268 5.65 6.03 3.95
N VAL A 269 6.87 5.57 3.78
CA VAL A 269 7.44 4.45 4.53
C VAL A 269 8.63 4.92 5.32
N ASN A 270 8.65 4.60 6.62
CA ASN A 270 9.81 4.83 7.45
C ASN A 270 10.05 3.63 8.38
N SER A 271 10.92 3.80 9.36
CA SER A 271 11.29 2.74 10.28
C SER A 271 10.19 2.32 11.26
N GLU A 272 9.08 3.04 11.37
CA GLU A 272 8.06 2.81 12.39
C GLU A 272 6.69 2.58 11.80
N GLN A 273 6.40 3.16 10.63
CA GLN A 273 5.09 3.05 10.02
C GLN A 273 5.11 3.17 8.50
N ILE A 274 4.04 2.65 7.90
CA ILE A 274 3.61 2.92 6.53
C ILE A 274 2.36 3.78 6.60
N VAL A 275 2.38 4.93 5.94
CA VAL A 275 1.20 5.80 5.80
C VAL A 275 0.80 5.86 4.34
N THR A 276 -0.44 5.51 4.04
CA THR A 276 -1.00 5.52 2.68
C THR A 276 -2.08 6.57 2.57
N TYR A 277 -2.01 7.41 1.55
CA TYR A 277 -2.99 8.44 1.22
C TYR A 277 -3.61 8.14 -0.13
N TYR A 278 -4.94 8.17 -0.23
CA TYR A 278 -5.59 8.20 -1.53
C TYR A 278 -5.82 9.65 -1.97
N ILE A 279 -5.27 9.98 -3.14
CA ILE A 279 -5.27 11.32 -3.72
C ILE A 279 -6.03 11.28 -5.05
N THR A 280 -7.07 12.08 -5.18
CA THR A 280 -7.82 12.22 -6.44
C THR A 280 -7.00 12.97 -7.49
N SER A 281 -7.39 12.89 -8.76
CA SER A 281 -6.80 13.70 -9.84
C SER A 281 -6.94 15.20 -9.61
N ALA A 282 -7.94 15.65 -8.85
CA ALA A 282 -8.09 17.03 -8.41
C ALA A 282 -7.12 17.42 -7.26
N GLY A 283 -6.48 16.44 -6.64
CA GLY A 283 -5.53 16.62 -5.54
C GLY A 283 -6.15 16.63 -4.16
N GLU A 284 -7.39 16.17 -4.02
CA GLU A 284 -8.06 15.99 -2.74
C GLU A 284 -7.59 14.68 -2.09
N VAL A 285 -7.33 14.72 -0.78
CA VAL A 285 -7.02 13.52 0.00
C VAL A 285 -8.33 12.94 0.52
N VAL A 286 -8.76 11.79 -0.01
CA VAL A 286 -10.05 11.19 0.37
C VAL A 286 -9.93 10.34 1.62
N TYR A 287 -8.85 9.56 1.75
CA TYR A 287 -8.60 8.77 2.95
C TYR A 287 -7.10 8.61 3.25
N LYS A 288 -6.83 8.27 4.51
CA LYS A 288 -5.50 8.02 5.05
C LYS A 288 -5.52 6.76 5.91
N THR A 289 -4.59 5.85 5.64
CA THR A 289 -4.37 4.64 6.43
C THR A 289 -2.98 4.68 7.04
N VAL A 290 -2.87 4.29 8.32
CA VAL A 290 -1.59 4.23 9.05
C VAL A 290 -1.40 2.80 9.55
N LEU A 291 -0.32 2.17 9.11
CA LEU A 291 0.12 0.86 9.58
C LEU A 291 1.40 1.02 10.40
N GLN A 292 1.33 0.68 11.68
CA GLN A 292 2.49 0.71 12.57
C GLN A 292 3.26 -0.60 12.49
N GLN A 293 4.58 -0.53 12.63
CA GLN A 293 5.44 -1.71 12.66
C GLN A 293 5.14 -2.46 13.96
N ARG A 294 4.47 -3.61 13.85
CA ARG A 294 4.36 -4.54 14.96
C ARG A 294 5.73 -5.21 15.13
N GLY A 295 6.25 -5.27 16.35
CA GLY A 295 7.40 -6.09 16.65
C GLY A 295 7.12 -7.52 16.16
N ARG A 296 8.11 -8.18 15.55
CA ARG A 296 7.95 -9.60 15.21
C ARG A 296 7.84 -10.35 16.53
N GLU A 297 6.62 -10.74 16.93
CA GLU A 297 6.48 -11.79 17.92
C GLU A 297 7.10 -13.04 17.30
N VAL A 298 8.23 -13.44 17.87
CA VAL A 298 8.83 -14.75 17.61
C VAL A 298 7.86 -15.74 18.23
N MET A 299 7.02 -16.37 17.39
CA MET A 299 6.34 -17.61 17.76
C MET A 299 7.33 -18.77 17.68
#